data_AF-A0A5J4U0I3-F1
#
_entry.id   AF-A0A5J4U0I3-F1
#
_cell.length_a   1.000
_cell.length_b   1.000
_cell.length_c   1.000
_cell.angle_alpha   90.00
_cell.angle_beta   90.00
_cell.angle_gamma   90.00
#
_symmetry.space_group_name_H-M   'P 1'
#
loop_
_entity.id
_entity.type
_entity.pdbx_description
1 polymer ?
#
loop_
_entity_poly.entity_id
_entity_poly.type
_entity_poly.pdbx_seq_one_letter_code
_entity_poly.pdbx_strand_id
1 'polypeptide(L)'
;RALNRKLQKKIENKAGLTILRALLWNRDYHASRPAFELMRQQRNVVQEIVESEKNYVSKMEAGIKYYLQPLQKLSKDRKIKVSQSQLKDIFINMEQIIKFHKLFSHEIETVAKNWTVHSRVGQMFCKQAPFMKISVEYFQKKEKASKLLKELLKSDPKFKQIVDDISQQDEVNHEPLEQLLNRPVKRISEYNLLLQKMNESMFDWQADTKHVQLASKMMEEIASFFNFCIHRKANMEKVFDIEQQIMSYNPIPLMFSLSEEATQIELAKKQGLILDKYEIMKIRLQWQKYFHRIRLVRPSRCFVSDIEVFQVDSNSYQRRFLILLSDVLLVCRKKKFQHKYELMNVLNVETLE
;
A
#
# COMPACT_ATOMS: atom_id res chain seq x y z
N ARG A 1 -53.47 11.10 22.30
CA ARG A 1 -52.67 10.80 21.08
C ARG A 1 -51.46 9.88 21.34
N ALA A 2 -50.63 10.12 22.36
CA ALA A 2 -49.49 9.22 22.69
C ALA A 2 -49.90 7.83 23.22
N LEU A 3 -51.00 7.73 23.97
CA LEU A 3 -51.53 6.47 24.50
C LEU A 3 -51.97 5.50 23.37
N ASN A 4 -52.66 6.03 22.35
CA ASN A 4 -53.07 5.24 21.18
C ASN A 4 -51.88 4.74 20.35
N ARG A 5 -50.79 5.50 20.23
CA ARG A 5 -49.57 5.02 19.56
C ARG A 5 -48.88 3.89 20.33
N LYS A 6 -48.87 3.94 21.66
CA LYS A 6 -48.34 2.85 22.49
C LYS A 6 -49.19 1.58 22.38
N LEU A 7 -50.52 1.73 22.33
CA LEU A 7 -51.44 0.61 22.15
C LEU A 7 -51.30 -0.02 20.76
N GLN A 8 -51.23 0.80 19.70
CA GLN A 8 -51.00 0.37 18.33
C GLN A 8 -49.71 -0.45 18.21
N LYS A 9 -48.60 0.05 18.78
CA LYS A 9 -47.31 -0.63 18.77
C LYS A 9 -47.34 -1.97 19.53
N LYS A 10 -48.13 -2.07 20.60
CA LYS A 10 -48.37 -3.34 21.32
C LYS A 10 -49.15 -4.34 20.46
N ILE A 11 -50.16 -3.89 19.72
CA ILE A 11 -50.95 -4.73 18.83
C ILE A 11 -50.08 -5.23 17.66
N GLU A 12 -49.30 -4.35 17.04
CA GLU A 12 -48.33 -4.69 15.99
C GLU A 12 -47.29 -5.71 16.47
N ASN A 13 -46.73 -5.51 17.67
CA ASN A 13 -45.79 -6.48 18.25
C ASN A 13 -46.44 -7.84 18.52
N LYS A 14 -47.69 -7.86 18.99
CA LYS A 14 -48.43 -9.11 19.24
C LYS A 14 -48.76 -9.83 17.94
N ALA A 15 -49.16 -9.09 16.90
CA ALA A 15 -49.37 -9.63 15.55
C ALA A 15 -48.07 -10.18 14.95
N GLY A 16 -46.95 -9.45 15.08
CA GLY A 16 -45.63 -9.90 14.65
C GLY A 16 -45.18 -11.19 15.34
N LEU A 17 -45.44 -11.34 16.64
CA LEU A 17 -45.16 -12.57 17.39
C LEU A 17 -46.02 -13.75 16.92
N THR A 18 -47.30 -13.53 16.62
CA THR A 18 -48.19 -14.58 16.08
C THR A 18 -47.74 -15.03 14.70
N ILE A 19 -47.37 -14.08 13.82
CA ILE A 19 -46.84 -14.37 12.49
C ILE A 19 -45.51 -15.13 12.60
N LEU A 20 -44.60 -14.69 13.47
CA LEU A 20 -43.32 -15.36 13.70
C LEU A 20 -43.52 -16.80 14.19
N ARG A 21 -44.45 -17.04 15.12
CA ARG A 21 -44.79 -18.40 15.56
C ARG A 21 -45.29 -19.23 14.37
N ALA A 22 -46.24 -18.74 13.58
CA ALA A 22 -46.75 -19.46 12.42
C ALA A 22 -45.65 -19.78 11.38
N LEU A 23 -44.73 -18.85 11.14
CA LEU A 23 -43.58 -19.05 10.25
C LEU A 23 -42.59 -20.09 10.80
N LEU A 24 -42.32 -20.08 12.11
CA LEU A 24 -41.41 -21.05 12.74
C LEU A 24 -41.92 -22.50 12.71
N TRP A 25 -43.23 -22.72 12.54
CA TRP A 25 -43.80 -24.05 12.34
C TRP A 25 -43.80 -24.49 10.86
N ASN A 26 -43.43 -23.60 9.93
CA ASN A 26 -43.45 -23.88 8.50
C ASN A 26 -42.08 -24.38 8.01
N ARG A 27 -42.04 -25.56 7.37
CA ARG A 27 -40.81 -26.14 6.83
C ARG A 27 -40.16 -25.25 5.77
N ASP A 28 -40.98 -24.60 4.94
CA ASP A 28 -40.49 -23.76 3.84
C ASP A 28 -39.87 -22.46 4.35
N TYR A 29 -40.28 -21.99 5.54
CA TYR A 29 -39.63 -20.87 6.22
C TYR A 29 -38.23 -21.25 6.69
N HIS A 30 -38.04 -22.44 7.28
CA HIS A 30 -36.70 -22.90 7.67
C HIS A 30 -35.78 -23.10 6.47
N ALA A 31 -36.31 -23.58 5.34
CA ALA A 31 -35.55 -23.72 4.10
C ALA A 31 -35.15 -22.35 3.49
N SER A 32 -36.00 -21.33 3.62
CA SER A 32 -35.75 -19.98 3.08
C SER A 32 -35.04 -19.02 4.05
N ARG A 33 -34.99 -19.35 5.35
CA ARG A 33 -34.36 -18.52 6.39
C ARG A 33 -32.91 -18.13 6.08
N PRO A 34 -32.02 -19.03 5.62
CA PRO A 34 -30.65 -18.65 5.25
C PRO A 34 -30.64 -17.58 4.15
N ALA A 35 -31.54 -17.67 3.17
CA ALA A 35 -31.64 -16.67 2.12
C ALA A 35 -32.06 -15.29 2.65
N PHE A 36 -33.01 -15.23 3.59
CA PHE A 36 -33.38 -13.97 4.25
C PHE A 36 -32.25 -13.38 5.10
N GLU A 37 -31.44 -14.23 5.74
CA GLU A 37 -30.26 -13.80 6.49
C GLU A 37 -29.20 -13.17 5.57
N LEU A 38 -28.93 -13.78 4.41
CA LEU A 38 -28.05 -13.21 3.38
C LEU A 38 -28.60 -11.90 2.80
N MET A 39 -29.90 -11.81 2.49
CA MET A 39 -30.51 -10.56 2.03
C MET A 39 -30.41 -9.45 3.08
N ARG A 40 -30.53 -9.78 4.38
CA ARG A 40 -30.32 -8.84 5.47
C ARG A 40 -28.85 -8.41 5.55
N GLN A 41 -27.91 -9.34 5.37
CA GLN A 41 -26.49 -9.04 5.29
C GLN A 41 -26.19 -8.08 4.15
N GLN A 42 -26.72 -8.31 2.94
CA GLN A 42 -26.58 -7.39 1.81
C GLN A 42 -27.04 -5.97 2.18
N ARG A 43 -28.23 -5.84 2.79
CA ARG A 43 -28.76 -4.55 3.24
C ARG A 43 -27.85 -3.87 4.25
N ASN A 44 -27.37 -4.60 5.25
CA ASN A 44 -26.50 -4.08 6.28
C ASN A 44 -25.18 -3.59 5.70
N VAL A 45 -24.59 -4.33 4.75
CA VAL A 45 -23.37 -3.91 4.06
C VAL A 45 -23.59 -2.61 3.28
N VAL A 46 -24.72 -2.47 2.58
CA VAL A 46 -25.03 -1.23 1.85
C VAL A 46 -25.21 -0.04 2.81
N GLN A 47 -25.88 -0.25 3.94
CA GLN A 47 -26.02 0.79 4.97
C GLN A 47 -24.66 1.16 5.56
N GLU A 48 -23.82 0.17 5.86
CA GLU A 48 -22.46 0.36 6.37
C GLU A 48 -21.60 1.15 5.37
N ILE A 49 -21.70 0.87 4.07
CA ILE A 49 -21.02 1.64 3.02
C ILE A 49 -21.45 3.11 3.06
N VAL A 50 -22.76 3.40 3.13
CA VAL A 50 -23.27 4.79 3.15
C VAL A 50 -22.83 5.53 4.40
N GLU A 51 -23.01 4.93 5.57
CA GLU A 51 -22.69 5.55 6.86
C GLU A 51 -21.19 5.81 6.98
N SER A 52 -20.38 4.81 6.63
CA SER A 52 -18.92 4.96 6.62
C SER A 52 -18.46 5.99 5.61
N GLU A 53 -19.13 6.12 4.45
CA GLU A 53 -18.74 7.10 3.43
C GLU A 53 -19.06 8.52 3.84
N LYS A 54 -20.23 8.76 4.42
CA LYS A 54 -20.59 10.08 4.97
C LYS A 54 -19.60 10.50 6.06
N ASN A 55 -19.24 9.58 6.95
CA ASN A 55 -18.28 9.83 8.00
C ASN A 55 -16.89 10.13 7.43
N TYR A 56 -16.44 9.34 6.45
CA TYR A 56 -15.16 9.56 5.76
C TYR A 56 -15.10 10.94 5.11
N VAL A 57 -16.11 11.32 4.32
CA VAL A 57 -16.18 12.63 3.66
C VAL A 57 -16.16 13.76 4.69
N SER A 58 -17.00 13.69 5.73
CA SER A 58 -17.08 14.72 6.77
C SER A 58 -15.73 14.92 7.48
N LYS A 59 -15.03 13.84 7.79
CA LYS A 59 -13.71 13.90 8.45
C LYS A 59 -12.64 14.47 7.53
N MET A 60 -12.67 14.11 6.26
CA MET A 60 -11.74 14.64 5.27
C MET A 60 -11.97 16.14 5.01
N GLU A 61 -13.23 16.59 4.96
CA GLU A 61 -13.58 18.01 4.88
C GLU A 61 -13.11 18.80 6.10
N ALA A 62 -13.32 18.26 7.31
CA ALA A 62 -12.80 18.85 8.55
C ALA A 62 -11.28 18.97 8.48
N GLY A 63 -10.59 17.91 8.02
CA GLY A 63 -9.15 17.93 7.81
C GLY A 63 -8.67 19.06 6.89
N ILE A 64 -9.35 19.28 5.75
CA ILE A 64 -9.01 20.41 4.85
C ILE A 64 -9.28 21.76 5.53
N LYS A 65 -10.42 21.90 6.20
CA LYS A 65 -10.85 23.16 6.82
C LYS A 65 -9.95 23.56 7.99
N TYR A 66 -9.54 22.62 8.82
CA TYR A 66 -8.80 22.89 10.06
C TYR A 66 -7.28 22.71 9.92
N TYR A 67 -6.80 21.84 9.02
CA TYR A 67 -5.36 21.75 8.73
C TYR A 67 -4.95 22.55 7.49
N LEU A 68 -5.48 22.22 6.31
CA LEU A 68 -4.94 22.76 5.06
C LEU A 68 -5.13 24.28 4.96
N GLN A 69 -6.34 24.79 5.19
CA GLN A 69 -6.62 26.22 5.04
C GLN A 69 -5.83 27.10 6.02
N PRO A 70 -5.73 26.77 7.33
CA PRO A 70 -4.94 27.56 8.26
C PRO A 70 -3.45 27.48 7.95
N LEU A 71 -2.91 26.29 7.63
CA LEU A 71 -1.50 26.15 7.25
C LEU A 71 -1.16 26.94 5.98
N GLN A 72 -2.05 26.94 4.98
CA GLN A 72 -1.88 27.76 3.78
C GLN A 72 -1.88 29.25 4.10
N LYS A 73 -2.78 29.71 4.98
CA LYS A 73 -2.83 31.12 5.40
C LYS A 73 -1.55 31.53 6.14
N LEU A 74 -1.11 30.73 7.10
CA LEU A 74 0.09 30.99 7.89
C LEU A 74 1.38 30.97 7.05
N SER A 75 1.44 30.10 6.05
CA SER A 75 2.53 30.07 5.07
C SER A 75 2.51 31.30 4.15
N LYS A 76 1.33 31.77 3.69
CA LYS A 76 1.20 33.03 2.94
C LYS A 76 1.63 34.25 3.74
N ASP A 77 1.26 34.29 5.02
CA ASP A 77 1.64 35.35 5.96
C ASP A 77 3.12 35.24 6.40
N ARG A 78 3.88 34.27 5.88
CA ARG A 78 5.28 33.97 6.24
C ARG A 78 5.50 33.74 7.75
N LYS A 79 4.46 33.30 8.46
CA LYS A 79 4.52 32.99 9.90
C LYS A 79 5.17 31.64 10.19
N ILE A 80 5.22 30.76 9.18
CA ILE A 80 5.84 29.43 9.20
C ILE A 80 6.87 29.38 8.06
N LYS A 81 7.97 28.62 8.24
CA LYS A 81 8.99 28.44 7.20
C LYS A 81 8.53 27.55 6.04
N VAL A 82 7.46 26.78 6.24
CA VAL A 82 6.89 25.86 5.26
C VAL A 82 6.30 26.64 4.06
N SER A 83 6.69 26.27 2.84
CA SER A 83 6.20 26.90 1.63
C SER A 83 4.84 26.36 1.17
N GLN A 84 4.14 27.11 0.31
CA GLN A 84 2.91 26.62 -0.32
C GLN A 84 3.14 25.37 -1.19
N SER A 85 4.30 25.27 -1.84
CA SER A 85 4.65 24.08 -2.64
C SER A 85 4.82 22.85 -1.75
N GLN A 86 5.48 22.99 -0.61
CA GLN A 86 5.62 21.91 0.37
C GLN A 86 4.26 21.47 0.93
N LEU A 87 3.36 22.41 1.24
CA LEU A 87 1.99 22.04 1.65
C LEU A 87 1.23 21.30 0.53
N LYS A 88 1.39 21.73 -0.73
CA LYS A 88 0.81 21.02 -1.87
C LYS A 88 1.38 19.61 -2.02
N ASP A 89 2.66 19.41 -1.74
CA ASP A 89 3.29 18.09 -1.76
C ASP A 89 2.84 17.19 -0.59
N ILE A 90 2.53 17.76 0.59
CA ILE A 90 1.99 17.02 1.75
C ILE A 90 0.55 16.54 1.47
N PHE A 91 -0.31 17.45 1.01
CA PHE A 91 -1.74 17.16 0.81
C PHE A 91 -2.06 16.60 -0.58
N ILE A 92 -1.09 16.60 -1.50
CA ILE A 92 -1.14 15.98 -2.84
C ILE A 92 -2.39 16.44 -3.62
N ASN A 93 -3.37 15.55 -3.78
CA ASN A 93 -4.63 15.76 -4.49
C ASN A 93 -5.85 15.48 -3.59
N MET A 94 -5.71 15.65 -2.26
CA MET A 94 -6.78 15.42 -1.27
C MET A 94 -8.10 16.13 -1.61
N GLU A 95 -8.05 17.39 -2.06
CA GLU A 95 -9.26 18.13 -2.43
C GLU A 95 -10.02 17.50 -3.59
N GLN A 96 -9.30 16.91 -4.56
CA GLN A 96 -9.90 16.21 -5.70
C GLN A 96 -10.53 14.88 -5.25
N ILE A 97 -9.84 14.14 -4.38
CA ILE A 97 -10.36 12.91 -3.76
C ILE A 97 -11.67 13.24 -3.02
N ILE A 98 -11.68 14.27 -2.18
CA ILE A 98 -12.86 14.67 -1.41
C ILE A 98 -14.03 15.03 -2.33
N LYS A 99 -13.80 15.79 -3.41
CA LYS A 99 -14.85 16.12 -4.38
C LYS A 99 -15.48 14.88 -5.00
N PHE A 100 -14.65 13.91 -5.38
CA PHE A 100 -15.13 12.63 -5.89
C PHE A 100 -15.97 11.88 -4.85
N HIS A 101 -15.43 11.69 -3.65
CA HIS A 101 -16.11 10.94 -2.59
C HIS A 101 -17.42 11.61 -2.12
N LYS A 102 -17.53 12.94 -2.19
CA LYS A 102 -18.81 13.64 -1.97
C LYS A 102 -19.87 13.26 -2.98
N LEU A 103 -19.52 13.28 -4.27
CA LEU A 103 -20.45 12.89 -5.34
C LEU A 103 -20.83 11.41 -5.20
N PHE A 104 -19.84 10.56 -4.93
CA PHE A 104 -20.05 9.14 -4.71
C PHE A 104 -20.97 8.86 -3.53
N SER A 105 -20.78 9.55 -2.40
CA SER A 105 -21.64 9.45 -1.22
C SER A 105 -23.10 9.76 -1.54
N HIS A 106 -23.36 10.80 -2.33
CA HIS A 106 -24.70 11.18 -2.74
C HIS A 106 -25.37 10.12 -3.64
N GLU A 107 -24.60 9.55 -4.58
CA GLU A 107 -25.07 8.48 -5.45
C GLU A 107 -25.42 7.21 -4.66
N ILE A 108 -24.56 6.76 -3.74
CA ILE A 108 -24.82 5.57 -2.93
C ILE A 108 -26.02 5.81 -2.00
N GLU A 109 -26.11 6.99 -1.37
CA GLU A 109 -27.24 7.31 -0.50
C GLU A 109 -28.58 7.22 -1.26
N THR A 110 -28.60 7.65 -2.52
CA THR A 110 -29.81 7.58 -3.36
C THR A 110 -30.20 6.12 -3.63
N VAL A 111 -29.23 5.25 -3.92
CA VAL A 111 -29.46 3.81 -4.09
C VAL A 111 -29.91 3.15 -2.78
N ALA A 112 -29.32 3.54 -1.65
CA ALA A 112 -29.61 2.95 -0.35
C ALA A 112 -31.01 3.30 0.20
N LYS A 113 -31.52 4.51 -0.09
CA LYS A 113 -32.85 4.94 0.33
C LYS A 113 -33.96 4.04 -0.21
N ASN A 114 -33.83 3.60 -1.46
CA ASN A 114 -34.77 2.72 -2.13
C ASN A 114 -34.19 1.31 -2.31
N TRP A 115 -33.37 0.86 -1.36
CA TRP A 115 -32.66 -0.40 -1.50
C TRP A 115 -33.62 -1.59 -1.56
N THR A 116 -33.35 -2.46 -2.52
CA THR A 116 -34.01 -3.75 -2.74
C THR A 116 -32.95 -4.78 -3.15
N VAL A 117 -33.31 -6.07 -3.12
CA VAL A 117 -32.45 -7.15 -3.62
C VAL A 117 -32.11 -7.04 -5.11
N HIS A 118 -32.77 -6.14 -5.85
CA HIS A 118 -32.48 -5.83 -7.25
C HIS A 118 -31.65 -4.56 -7.44
N SER A 119 -31.28 -3.89 -6.35
CA SER A 119 -30.42 -2.69 -6.40
C SER A 119 -29.04 -3.04 -6.90
N ARG A 120 -28.48 -2.15 -7.73
CA ARG A 120 -27.24 -2.41 -8.47
C ARG A 120 -26.07 -1.62 -7.91
N VAL A 121 -25.61 -2.02 -6.73
CA VAL A 121 -24.51 -1.37 -6.00
C VAL A 121 -23.17 -1.73 -6.64
N GLY A 122 -22.95 -2.99 -7.00
CA GLY A 122 -21.77 -3.43 -7.73
C GLY A 122 -21.61 -2.68 -9.05
N GLN A 123 -22.69 -2.50 -9.81
CA GLN A 123 -22.65 -1.69 -11.04
C GLN A 123 -22.20 -0.24 -10.77
N MET A 124 -22.63 0.36 -9.66
CA MET A 124 -22.21 1.71 -9.26
C MET A 124 -20.70 1.76 -9.01
N PHE A 125 -20.16 0.80 -8.24
CA PHE A 125 -18.71 0.73 -7.99
C PHE A 125 -17.92 0.54 -9.29
N CYS A 126 -18.38 -0.31 -10.21
CA CYS A 126 -17.73 -0.49 -11.52
C CYS A 126 -17.71 0.81 -12.34
N LYS A 127 -18.81 1.58 -12.34
CA LYS A 127 -18.88 2.88 -13.03
C LYS A 127 -17.90 3.90 -12.45
N GLN A 128 -17.70 3.87 -11.14
CA GLN A 128 -16.85 4.83 -10.44
C GLN A 128 -15.37 4.39 -10.34
N ALA A 129 -15.06 3.15 -10.73
CA ALA A 129 -13.71 2.62 -10.71
C ALA A 129 -12.67 3.44 -11.51
N PRO A 130 -12.97 4.05 -12.68
CA PRO A 130 -12.05 4.95 -13.36
C PRO A 130 -11.65 6.16 -12.51
N PHE A 131 -12.53 6.66 -11.65
CA PHE A 131 -12.25 7.78 -10.76
C PHE A 131 -11.42 7.40 -9.53
N MET A 132 -11.45 6.12 -9.12
CA MET A 132 -10.52 5.59 -8.12
C MET A 132 -9.05 5.66 -8.59
N LYS A 133 -8.78 5.86 -9.90
CA LYS A 133 -7.43 6.18 -10.40
C LYS A 133 -6.89 7.50 -9.83
N ILE A 134 -7.74 8.44 -9.42
CA ILE A 134 -7.30 9.68 -8.75
C ILE A 134 -6.57 9.34 -7.43
N SER A 135 -7.03 8.30 -6.73
CA SER A 135 -6.38 7.80 -5.51
C SER A 135 -5.02 7.16 -5.79
N VAL A 136 -4.77 6.66 -7.01
CA VAL A 136 -3.45 6.09 -7.39
C VAL A 136 -2.35 7.15 -7.37
N GLU A 137 -2.62 8.37 -7.85
CA GLU A 137 -1.65 9.47 -7.75
C GLU A 137 -1.30 9.79 -6.29
N TYR A 138 -2.31 9.76 -5.42
CA TYR A 138 -2.11 9.94 -3.98
C TYR A 138 -1.18 8.88 -3.41
N PHE A 139 -1.43 7.60 -3.73
CA PHE A 139 -0.63 6.48 -3.24
C PHE A 139 0.82 6.54 -3.67
N GLN A 140 1.10 6.93 -4.90
CA GLN A 140 2.47 7.04 -5.41
C GLN A 140 3.27 8.14 -4.70
N LYS A 141 2.62 9.24 -4.31
CA LYS A 141 3.24 10.40 -3.68
C LYS A 141 3.21 10.35 -2.15
N LYS A 142 2.33 9.54 -1.54
CA LYS A 142 2.09 9.48 -0.09
C LYS A 142 3.35 9.24 0.73
N GLU A 143 4.21 8.33 0.31
CA GLU A 143 5.45 8.05 1.05
C GLU A 143 6.38 9.27 1.09
N LYS A 144 6.53 9.96 -0.04
CA LYS A 144 7.33 11.20 -0.12
C LYS A 144 6.70 12.30 0.74
N ALA A 145 5.37 12.44 0.70
CA ALA A 145 4.63 13.37 1.55
C ALA A 145 4.85 13.08 3.05
N SER A 146 4.81 11.80 3.46
CA SER A 146 5.07 11.40 4.84
C SER A 146 6.50 11.71 5.29
N LYS A 147 7.51 11.50 4.43
CA LYS A 147 8.91 11.86 4.72
C LYS A 147 9.09 13.36 4.88
N LEU A 148 8.55 14.13 3.93
CA LEU A 148 8.61 15.59 3.95
C LEU A 148 7.88 16.15 5.18
N LEU A 149 6.73 15.61 5.56
CA LEU A 149 6.04 16.01 6.79
C LEU A 149 6.92 15.80 8.03
N LYS A 150 7.59 14.65 8.16
CA LYS A 150 8.50 14.36 9.28
C LYS A 150 9.69 15.30 9.32
N GLU A 151 10.26 15.65 8.16
CA GLU A 151 11.36 16.62 8.06
C GLU A 151 10.92 18.03 8.46
N LEU A 152 9.72 18.46 8.05
CA LEU A 152 9.17 19.76 8.41
C LEU A 152 8.84 19.86 9.90
N LEU A 153 8.26 18.81 10.49
CA LEU A 153 7.99 18.76 11.93
C LEU A 153 9.28 18.81 12.78
N LYS A 154 10.41 18.34 12.24
CA LYS A 154 11.73 18.43 12.90
C LYS A 154 12.41 19.78 12.69
N SER A 155 12.29 20.35 11.49
CA SER A 155 13.02 21.58 11.11
C SER A 155 12.33 22.87 11.56
N ASP A 156 11.00 22.87 11.68
CA ASP A 156 10.24 24.04 12.12
C ASP A 156 9.41 23.73 13.38
N PRO A 157 9.89 24.12 14.58
CA PRO A 157 9.18 23.86 15.83
C PRO A 157 7.85 24.62 15.92
N LYS A 158 7.71 25.77 15.24
CA LYS A 158 6.44 26.51 15.19
C LYS A 158 5.41 25.75 14.37
N PHE A 159 5.82 25.20 13.23
CA PHE A 159 4.96 24.33 12.42
C PHE A 159 4.47 23.15 13.24
N LYS A 160 5.37 22.49 13.97
CA LYS A 160 5.03 21.38 14.86
C LYS A 160 4.00 21.79 15.92
N GLN A 161 4.25 22.87 16.66
CA GLN A 161 3.30 23.37 17.66
C GLN A 161 1.92 23.63 17.07
N ILE A 162 1.83 24.29 15.91
CA ILE A 162 0.56 24.57 15.25
C ILE A 162 -0.17 23.28 14.84
N VAL A 163 0.55 22.29 14.29
CA VAL A 163 -0.03 21.00 13.91
C VAL A 163 -0.52 20.24 15.15
N ASP A 164 0.24 20.29 16.24
CA ASP A 164 -0.11 19.66 17.52
C ASP A 164 -1.33 20.36 18.14
N ASP A 165 -1.39 21.69 18.14
CA ASP A 165 -2.54 22.47 18.63
C ASP A 165 -3.81 22.17 17.84
N ILE A 166 -3.73 22.12 16.51
CA ILE A 166 -4.87 21.74 15.66
C ILE A 166 -5.29 20.29 15.96
N SER A 167 -4.33 19.39 16.22
CA SER A 167 -4.63 18.00 16.59
C SER A 167 -5.31 17.85 17.95
N GLN A 168 -5.37 18.88 18.78
CA GLN A 168 -6.11 18.85 20.04
C GLN A 168 -7.52 19.42 19.91
N GLN A 169 -7.91 19.94 18.74
CA GLN A 169 -9.25 20.50 18.52
C GLN A 169 -10.31 19.39 18.42
N ASP A 170 -11.45 19.62 19.09
CA ASP A 170 -12.61 18.72 19.07
C ASP A 170 -13.15 18.55 17.64
N GLU A 171 -13.06 19.60 16.82
CA GLU A 171 -13.56 19.60 15.43
C GLU A 171 -12.80 18.63 14.51
N VAL A 172 -11.59 18.21 14.91
CA VAL A 172 -10.79 17.20 14.19
C VAL A 172 -10.77 15.85 14.94
N ASN A 173 -11.58 15.69 15.98
CA ASN A 173 -11.66 14.49 16.83
C ASN A 173 -10.32 14.04 17.41
N HIS A 174 -9.47 14.99 17.79
CA HIS A 174 -8.11 14.75 18.25
C HIS A 174 -7.23 13.91 17.32
N GLU A 175 -7.52 13.90 16.01
CA GLU A 175 -6.82 13.08 15.05
C GLU A 175 -5.56 13.79 14.53
N PRO A 176 -4.36 13.20 14.66
CA PRO A 176 -3.14 13.82 14.18
C PRO A 176 -3.08 13.85 12.65
N LEU A 177 -2.36 14.85 12.11
CA LEU A 177 -2.24 15.06 10.66
C LEU A 177 -1.74 13.83 9.89
N GLU A 178 -0.82 13.05 10.47
CA GLU A 178 -0.35 11.81 9.85
C GLU A 178 -1.47 10.79 9.63
N GLN A 179 -2.40 10.66 10.59
CA GLN A 179 -3.54 9.74 10.51
C GLN A 179 -4.57 10.23 9.49
N LEU A 180 -4.85 11.54 9.45
CA LEU A 180 -5.70 12.15 8.43
C LEU A 180 -5.20 11.80 7.02
N LEU A 181 -3.90 11.96 6.77
CA LEU A 181 -3.30 11.65 5.46
C LEU A 181 -3.37 10.14 5.13
N ASN A 182 -3.45 9.25 6.11
CA ASN A 182 -3.59 7.81 5.86
C ASN A 182 -5.05 7.37 5.59
N ARG A 183 -6.04 8.25 5.74
CA ARG A 183 -7.45 7.89 5.52
C ARG A 183 -7.79 7.45 4.10
N PRO A 184 -7.33 8.12 3.01
CA PRO A 184 -7.64 7.68 1.64
C PRO A 184 -7.16 6.26 1.35
N VAL A 185 -6.00 5.91 1.91
CA VAL A 185 -5.43 4.56 1.83
C VAL A 185 -6.37 3.56 2.51
N LYS A 186 -6.68 3.82 3.79
CA LYS A 186 -7.53 2.94 4.59
C LYS A 186 -8.90 2.74 3.94
N ARG A 187 -9.45 3.80 3.33
CA ARG A 187 -10.77 3.77 2.71
C ARG A 187 -10.87 2.78 1.55
N ILE A 188 -9.82 2.67 0.73
CA ILE A 188 -9.78 1.68 -0.35
C ILE A 188 -9.77 0.25 0.21
N SER A 189 -8.99 -0.01 1.27
CA SER A 189 -8.99 -1.31 1.94
C SER A 189 -10.37 -1.65 2.53
N GLU A 190 -11.05 -0.68 3.14
CA GLU A 190 -12.42 -0.86 3.65
C GLU A 190 -13.42 -1.22 2.54
N TYR A 191 -13.34 -0.59 1.37
CA TYR A 191 -14.19 -0.96 0.24
C TYR A 191 -13.97 -2.39 -0.23
N ASN A 192 -12.71 -2.84 -0.27
CA ASN A 192 -12.41 -4.22 -0.65
C ASN A 192 -13.12 -5.20 0.29
N LEU A 193 -13.01 -5.00 1.61
CA LEU A 193 -13.65 -5.86 2.61
C LEU A 193 -15.19 -5.82 2.53
N LEU A 194 -15.78 -4.64 2.36
CA LEU A 194 -17.23 -4.50 2.25
C LEU A 194 -17.78 -5.15 0.98
N LEU A 195 -17.08 -5.02 -0.15
CA LEU A 195 -17.47 -5.65 -1.41
C LEU A 195 -17.28 -7.18 -1.38
N GLN A 196 -16.23 -7.68 -0.73
CA GLN A 196 -16.05 -9.13 -0.51
C GLN A 196 -17.22 -9.68 0.32
N LYS A 197 -17.55 -9.04 1.43
CA LYS A 197 -18.70 -9.40 2.28
C LYS A 197 -20.04 -9.29 1.55
N MET A 198 -20.19 -8.33 0.63
CA MET A 198 -21.35 -8.25 -0.25
C MET A 198 -21.40 -9.45 -1.20
N ASN A 199 -20.27 -9.75 -1.86
CA ASN A 199 -20.14 -10.84 -2.82
C ASN A 199 -20.48 -12.22 -2.23
N GLU A 200 -20.02 -12.50 -1.00
CA GLU A 200 -20.34 -13.73 -0.26
C GLU A 200 -21.84 -13.92 -0.02
N SER A 201 -22.59 -12.82 0.04
CA SER A 201 -24.03 -12.83 0.30
C SER A 201 -24.90 -12.80 -0.97
N MET A 202 -24.31 -12.71 -2.17
CA MET A 202 -25.05 -12.60 -3.43
C MET A 202 -25.65 -13.95 -3.89
N PHE A 203 -26.79 -13.89 -4.57
CA PHE A 203 -27.39 -15.06 -5.24
C PHE A 203 -27.19 -15.01 -6.76
N ASP A 204 -27.09 -16.16 -7.41
CA ASP A 204 -26.86 -16.24 -8.87
C ASP A 204 -27.94 -15.58 -9.73
N TRP A 205 -29.18 -15.53 -9.24
CA TRP A 205 -30.31 -14.91 -9.94
C TRP A 205 -30.32 -13.38 -9.85
N GLN A 206 -29.55 -12.78 -8.95
CA GLN A 206 -29.49 -11.32 -8.82
C GLN A 206 -28.72 -10.71 -9.99
N ALA A 207 -29.29 -9.69 -10.63
CA ALA A 207 -28.69 -9.03 -11.79
C ALA A 207 -27.34 -8.34 -11.48
N ASP A 208 -27.10 -7.99 -10.21
CA ASP A 208 -25.90 -7.30 -9.78
C ASP A 208 -24.73 -8.24 -9.44
N THR A 209 -24.95 -9.56 -9.35
CA THR A 209 -23.94 -10.54 -8.89
C THR A 209 -22.65 -10.47 -9.71
N LYS A 210 -22.75 -10.41 -11.03
CA LYS A 210 -21.58 -10.26 -11.91
C LYS A 210 -20.86 -8.92 -11.70
N HIS A 211 -21.60 -7.85 -11.45
CA HIS A 211 -21.02 -6.54 -11.21
C HIS A 211 -20.37 -6.45 -9.83
N VAL A 212 -20.94 -7.06 -8.79
CA VAL A 212 -20.34 -7.15 -7.45
C VAL A 212 -19.05 -7.96 -7.50
N GLN A 213 -19.03 -9.10 -8.19
CA GLN A 213 -17.81 -9.89 -8.40
C GLN A 213 -16.72 -9.07 -9.11
N LEU A 214 -17.10 -8.35 -10.17
CA LEU A 214 -16.17 -7.48 -10.90
C LEU A 214 -15.65 -6.35 -9.99
N ALA A 215 -16.54 -5.63 -9.29
CA ALA A 215 -16.17 -4.56 -8.38
C ALA A 215 -15.23 -5.04 -7.27
N SER A 216 -15.49 -6.23 -6.71
CA SER A 216 -14.63 -6.84 -5.69
C SER A 216 -13.23 -7.12 -6.24
N LYS A 217 -13.12 -7.75 -7.42
CA LYS A 217 -11.81 -8.01 -8.05
C LYS A 217 -11.07 -6.71 -8.37
N MET A 218 -11.77 -5.69 -8.87
CA MET A 218 -11.17 -4.39 -9.16
C MET A 218 -10.62 -3.73 -7.89
N MET A 219 -11.34 -3.79 -6.77
CA MET A 219 -10.83 -3.22 -5.50
C MET A 219 -9.67 -4.03 -4.93
N GLU A 220 -9.67 -5.36 -5.11
CA GLU A 220 -8.54 -6.21 -4.75
C GLU A 220 -7.28 -5.87 -5.57
N GLU A 221 -7.41 -5.65 -6.89
CA GLU A 221 -6.33 -5.18 -7.75
C GLU A 221 -5.81 -3.80 -7.32
N ILE A 222 -6.68 -2.86 -6.97
CA ILE A 222 -6.26 -1.53 -6.49
C ILE A 222 -5.58 -1.63 -5.12
N ALA A 223 -6.09 -2.44 -4.20
CA ALA A 223 -5.51 -2.65 -2.87
C ALA A 223 -4.13 -3.33 -2.96
N SER A 224 -3.98 -4.35 -3.81
CA SER A 224 -2.71 -5.01 -4.07
C SER A 224 -1.71 -4.08 -4.77
N PHE A 225 -2.14 -3.28 -5.75
CA PHE A 225 -1.32 -2.25 -6.38
C PHE A 225 -0.83 -1.20 -5.37
N PHE A 226 -1.69 -0.83 -4.42
CA PHE A 226 -1.32 0.06 -3.32
C PHE A 226 -0.23 -0.56 -2.44
N ASN A 227 -0.43 -1.81 -1.99
CA ASN A 227 0.57 -2.53 -1.20
C ASN A 227 1.89 -2.61 -1.96
N PHE A 228 1.84 -2.92 -3.25
CA PHE A 228 3.01 -2.91 -4.13
C PHE A 228 3.68 -1.53 -4.16
N CYS A 229 2.94 -0.45 -4.34
CA CYS A 229 3.49 0.90 -4.39
C CYS A 229 4.19 1.32 -3.09
N ILE A 230 3.63 0.97 -1.92
CA ILE A 230 4.26 1.25 -0.63
C ILE A 230 5.49 0.37 -0.41
N HIS A 231 5.34 -0.95 -0.54
CA HIS A 231 6.40 -1.88 -0.18
C HIS A 231 7.55 -1.87 -1.18
N ARG A 232 7.27 -1.86 -2.48
CA ARG A 232 8.31 -1.87 -3.51
C ARG A 232 9.09 -0.56 -3.54
N LYS A 233 8.44 0.59 -3.35
CA LYS A 233 9.15 1.87 -3.35
C LYS A 233 10.09 1.98 -2.14
N ALA A 234 9.60 1.61 -0.96
CA ALA A 234 10.43 1.52 0.24
C ALA A 234 11.60 0.52 0.06
N ASN A 235 11.35 -0.64 -0.56
CA ASN A 235 12.38 -1.65 -0.82
C ASN A 235 13.40 -1.16 -1.86
N MET A 236 12.97 -0.53 -2.96
CA MET A 236 13.87 0.02 -3.98
C MET A 236 14.73 1.15 -3.42
N GLU A 237 14.18 2.02 -2.58
CA GLU A 237 14.96 3.10 -1.93
C GLU A 237 16.01 2.52 -0.97
N LYS A 238 15.67 1.50 -0.17
CA LYS A 238 16.65 0.78 0.66
C LYS A 238 17.75 0.12 -0.17
N VAL A 239 17.39 -0.52 -1.28
CA VAL A 239 18.35 -1.17 -2.20
C VAL A 239 19.28 -0.12 -2.82
N PHE A 240 18.76 1.05 -3.20
CA PHE A 240 19.56 2.16 -3.71
C PHE A 240 20.49 2.75 -2.64
N ASP A 241 20.02 2.93 -1.41
CA ASP A 241 20.85 3.41 -0.30
C ASP A 241 22.02 2.45 -0.03
N ILE A 242 21.76 1.14 -0.07
CA ILE A 242 22.78 0.09 0.04
C ILE A 242 23.75 0.17 -1.16
N GLU A 243 23.25 0.37 -2.38
CA GLU A 243 24.08 0.57 -3.58
C GLU A 243 25.03 1.76 -3.43
N GLN A 244 24.54 2.92 -2.98
CA GLN A 244 25.34 4.13 -2.79
C GLN A 244 26.42 3.94 -1.71
N GLN A 245 26.10 3.25 -0.62
CA GLN A 245 27.08 2.91 0.41
C GLN A 245 28.20 2.04 -0.20
N ILE A 246 27.87 0.99 -0.94
CA ILE A 246 28.85 0.11 -1.60
C ILE A 246 29.74 0.88 -2.59
N MET A 247 29.18 1.83 -3.35
CA MET A 247 29.94 2.66 -4.29
C MET A 247 30.91 3.62 -3.59
N SER A 248 30.52 4.21 -2.46
CA SER A 248 31.34 5.19 -1.73
C SER A 248 32.56 4.59 -1.00
N TYR A 249 32.50 3.33 -0.58
CA TYR A 249 33.59 2.66 0.13
C TYR A 249 34.77 2.24 -0.77
N ASN A 250 34.62 2.32 -2.09
CA ASN A 250 35.68 1.97 -3.04
C ASN A 250 36.24 3.25 -3.71
N PRO A 251 37.50 3.63 -3.45
CA PRO A 251 38.07 4.81 -4.09
C PRO A 251 38.18 4.61 -5.60
N ILE A 252 37.43 5.43 -6.35
CA ILE A 252 37.31 5.37 -7.82
C ILE A 252 38.67 5.35 -8.54
N PRO A 253 39.67 6.18 -8.17
CA PRO A 253 40.98 6.14 -8.83
C PRO A 253 41.70 4.80 -8.70
N LEU A 254 41.59 4.14 -7.54
CA LEU A 254 42.20 2.84 -7.28
C LEU A 254 41.50 1.71 -8.05
N MET A 255 40.19 1.83 -8.27
CA MET A 255 39.46 0.89 -9.12
C MET A 255 39.90 0.97 -10.58
N PHE A 256 40.16 2.17 -11.10
CA PHE A 256 40.63 2.36 -12.47
C PHE A 256 42.05 1.82 -12.66
N SER A 257 42.98 2.14 -11.75
CA SER A 257 44.37 1.65 -11.85
C SER A 257 44.44 0.13 -11.75
N LEU A 258 43.69 -0.47 -10.82
CA LEU A 258 43.57 -1.92 -10.71
C LEU A 258 42.98 -2.48 -12.02
N SER A 259 41.91 -1.87 -12.56
CA SER A 259 41.26 -2.28 -13.81
C SER A 259 42.22 -2.36 -15.00
N GLU A 260 43.07 -1.35 -15.13
CA GLU A 260 44.07 -1.23 -16.19
C GLU A 260 45.15 -2.31 -16.05
N GLU A 261 45.66 -2.52 -14.84
CA GLU A 261 46.66 -3.56 -14.53
C GLU A 261 46.16 -4.98 -14.85
N ALA A 262 44.89 -5.33 -14.58
CA ALA A 262 44.41 -6.67 -14.96
C ALA A 262 44.19 -6.84 -16.46
N THR A 263 43.78 -5.80 -17.18
CA THR A 263 43.72 -5.85 -18.65
C THR A 263 45.10 -6.05 -19.25
N GLN A 264 46.13 -5.40 -18.70
CA GLN A 264 47.52 -5.61 -19.12
C GLN A 264 47.99 -7.05 -18.86
N ILE A 265 47.66 -7.63 -17.70
CA ILE A 265 47.95 -9.03 -17.36
C ILE A 265 47.25 -10.02 -18.32
N GLU A 266 46.00 -9.76 -18.72
CA GLU A 266 45.30 -10.61 -19.70
C GLU A 266 45.90 -10.52 -21.10
N LEU A 267 46.29 -9.32 -21.54
CA LEU A 267 46.96 -9.12 -22.83
C LEU A 267 48.33 -9.81 -22.86
N ALA A 268 49.13 -9.67 -21.81
CA ALA A 268 50.43 -10.32 -21.69
C ALA A 268 50.32 -11.86 -21.64
N LYS A 269 49.27 -12.41 -21.00
CA LYS A 269 48.97 -13.86 -21.06
C LYS A 269 48.58 -14.32 -22.46
N LYS A 270 47.78 -13.54 -23.20
CA LYS A 270 47.42 -13.86 -24.59
C LYS A 270 48.60 -13.78 -25.54
N GLN A 271 49.60 -12.95 -25.22
CA GLN A 271 50.86 -12.84 -25.96
C GLN A 271 51.90 -13.91 -25.55
N GLY A 272 51.55 -14.85 -24.65
CA GLY A 272 52.41 -15.98 -24.29
C GLY A 272 53.55 -15.65 -23.31
N LEU A 273 53.54 -14.46 -22.70
CA LEU A 273 54.56 -14.03 -21.75
C LEU A 273 54.37 -14.73 -20.38
N ILE A 274 55.46 -15.28 -19.84
CA ILE A 274 55.47 -15.89 -18.51
C ILE A 274 55.59 -14.77 -17.47
N LEU A 275 54.45 -14.39 -16.89
CA LEU A 275 54.37 -13.41 -15.81
C LEU A 275 54.62 -14.08 -14.45
N ASP A 276 55.23 -13.33 -13.52
CA ASP A 276 55.45 -13.81 -12.15
C ASP A 276 54.11 -14.07 -11.44
N LYS A 277 53.95 -15.30 -10.93
CA LYS A 277 52.71 -15.77 -10.29
C LYS A 277 52.41 -14.99 -9.01
N TYR A 278 53.44 -14.47 -8.34
CA TYR A 278 53.28 -13.74 -7.07
C TYR A 278 52.62 -12.37 -7.28
N GLU A 279 53.06 -11.59 -8.27
CA GLU A 279 52.47 -10.28 -8.57
C GLU A 279 51.03 -10.37 -9.04
N ILE A 280 50.73 -11.35 -9.92
CA ILE A 280 49.36 -11.64 -10.34
C ILE A 280 48.50 -11.98 -9.13
N MET A 281 49.00 -12.78 -8.18
CA MET A 281 48.24 -13.15 -6.99
C MET A 281 48.00 -11.95 -6.06
N LYS A 282 48.99 -11.07 -5.88
CA LYS A 282 48.89 -9.83 -5.09
C LYS A 282 47.87 -8.86 -5.68
N ILE A 283 47.95 -8.61 -6.99
CA ILE A 283 46.98 -7.79 -7.73
C ILE A 283 45.59 -8.42 -7.61
N ARG A 284 45.46 -9.74 -7.80
CA ARG A 284 44.18 -10.46 -7.68
C ARG A 284 43.57 -10.40 -6.28
N LEU A 285 44.39 -10.36 -5.22
CA LEU A 285 43.94 -10.18 -3.84
C LEU A 285 43.49 -8.74 -3.57
N GLN A 286 44.21 -7.74 -4.08
CA GLN A 286 43.80 -6.34 -3.99
C GLN A 286 42.51 -6.09 -4.78
N TRP A 287 42.41 -6.65 -5.99
CA TRP A 287 41.19 -6.68 -6.79
C TRP A 287 40.01 -7.31 -6.04
N GLN A 288 40.22 -8.44 -5.35
CA GLN A 288 39.15 -9.07 -4.55
C GLN A 288 38.73 -8.23 -3.34
N LYS A 289 39.61 -7.36 -2.83
CA LYS A 289 39.30 -6.45 -1.71
C LYS A 289 38.38 -5.31 -2.15
N TYR A 290 38.56 -4.76 -3.35
CA TYR A 290 37.85 -3.55 -3.81
C TYR A 290 36.77 -3.82 -4.87
N PHE A 291 36.93 -4.79 -5.76
CA PHE A 291 35.89 -5.17 -6.74
C PHE A 291 34.96 -6.26 -6.17
N HIS A 292 34.24 -5.93 -5.10
CA HIS A 292 33.00 -6.65 -4.76
C HIS A 292 31.95 -6.25 -5.80
N ARG A 293 32.01 -6.83 -7.00
CA ARG A 293 31.13 -6.47 -8.11
C ARG A 293 29.74 -7.06 -7.88
N ILE A 294 28.98 -6.49 -6.95
CA ILE A 294 27.53 -6.65 -6.88
C ILE A 294 26.98 -5.79 -8.03
N ARG A 295 26.67 -6.43 -9.15
CA ARG A 295 25.89 -5.80 -10.21
C ARG A 295 24.44 -6.19 -10.02
N LEU A 296 23.62 -5.23 -9.63
CA LEU A 296 22.18 -5.35 -9.75
C LEU A 296 21.83 -5.28 -11.24
N VAL A 297 21.34 -6.39 -11.80
CA VAL A 297 20.79 -6.42 -13.16
C VAL A 297 19.35 -5.95 -13.08
N ARG A 298 18.89 -5.17 -14.06
CA ARG A 298 17.50 -4.66 -14.15
C ARG A 298 16.47 -5.77 -13.88
N PRO A 299 15.31 -5.43 -13.27
CA PRO A 299 14.35 -6.42 -12.83
C PRO A 299 13.88 -7.31 -14.00
N SER A 300 14.03 -8.62 -13.83
CA SER A 300 13.28 -9.62 -14.59
C SER A 300 11.79 -9.48 -14.21
N ARG A 301 10.90 -9.64 -15.19
CA ARG A 301 9.43 -9.50 -15.02
C ARG A 301 8.78 -10.72 -14.35
N CYS A 302 9.54 -11.56 -13.65
CA CYS A 302 9.05 -12.82 -13.10
C CYS A 302 9.03 -12.77 -11.57
N PHE A 303 7.85 -12.98 -11.00
CA PHE A 303 7.64 -13.16 -9.57
C PHE A 303 8.30 -14.46 -9.12
N VAL A 304 9.06 -14.41 -8.03
CA VAL A 304 9.47 -15.60 -7.28
C VAL A 304 8.96 -15.43 -5.86
N SER A 305 8.03 -16.31 -5.47
CA SER A 305 7.38 -16.33 -4.15
C SER A 305 8.30 -16.84 -3.05
N ASP A 306 9.28 -17.68 -3.41
CA ASP A 306 10.22 -18.32 -2.49
C ASP A 306 11.68 -18.04 -2.89
N ILE A 307 12.61 -18.19 -1.94
CA ILE A 307 14.04 -17.97 -2.21
C ILE A 307 14.53 -19.09 -3.13
N GLU A 308 14.73 -18.79 -4.41
CA GLU A 308 15.28 -19.75 -5.38
C GLU A 308 16.76 -19.47 -5.67
N VAL A 309 17.59 -20.50 -5.53
CA VAL A 309 19.03 -20.44 -5.77
C VAL A 309 19.36 -21.19 -7.06
N PHE A 310 19.78 -20.46 -8.10
CA PHE A 310 20.20 -21.05 -9.37
C PHE A 310 21.72 -21.09 -9.47
N GLN A 311 22.25 -22.23 -9.92
CA GLN A 311 23.66 -22.39 -10.24
C GLN A 311 23.88 -22.01 -11.71
N VAL A 312 24.55 -20.87 -11.94
CA VAL A 312 24.68 -20.29 -13.29
C VAL A 312 25.91 -20.79 -14.04
N ASP A 313 26.95 -21.24 -13.33
CA ASP A 313 28.17 -21.73 -13.98
C ASP A 313 28.83 -22.83 -13.15
N SER A 314 29.26 -23.90 -13.82
CA SER A 314 29.84 -25.12 -13.23
C SER A 314 31.27 -25.36 -13.70
N ASN A 315 32.13 -24.35 -13.60
CA ASN A 315 33.58 -24.54 -13.71
C ASN A 315 34.24 -24.60 -12.31
N SER A 316 35.24 -25.48 -12.16
CA SER A 316 35.91 -25.85 -10.89
C SER A 316 36.52 -24.69 -10.09
N TYR A 317 36.65 -23.51 -10.70
CA TYR A 317 37.22 -22.28 -10.13
C TYR A 317 36.24 -21.09 -9.98
N GLN A 318 35.03 -21.18 -10.54
CA GLN A 318 34.01 -20.12 -10.48
C GLN A 318 32.62 -20.71 -10.22
N ARG A 319 32.35 -21.11 -8.97
CA ARG A 319 30.98 -21.40 -8.54
C ARG A 319 30.26 -20.07 -8.25
N ARG A 320 29.42 -19.62 -9.18
CA ARG A 320 28.55 -18.46 -9.02
C ARG A 320 27.14 -18.94 -8.70
N PHE A 321 26.57 -18.38 -7.64
CA PHE A 321 25.19 -18.63 -7.25
C PHE A 321 24.39 -17.37 -7.52
N LEU A 322 23.20 -17.56 -8.07
CA LEU A 322 22.23 -16.52 -8.33
C LEU A 322 21.11 -16.72 -7.32
N ILE A 323 20.97 -15.77 -6.40
CA ILE A 323 19.93 -15.78 -5.38
C ILE A 323 18.86 -14.82 -5.86
N LEU A 324 17.70 -15.37 -6.24
CA LEU A 324 16.51 -14.61 -6.55
C LEU A 324 15.74 -14.35 -5.26
N LEU A 325 15.72 -13.09 -4.86
CA LEU A 325 14.72 -12.55 -3.94
C LEU A 325 13.61 -11.92 -4.79
N SER A 326 12.40 -11.83 -4.26
CA SER A 326 11.21 -11.37 -4.99
C SER A 326 11.39 -10.02 -5.71
N ASP A 327 12.31 -9.16 -5.25
CA ASP A 327 12.64 -7.87 -5.88
C ASP A 327 14.15 -7.59 -6.06
N VAL A 328 15.05 -8.52 -5.72
CA VAL A 328 16.51 -8.28 -5.74
C VAL A 328 17.25 -9.51 -6.26
N LEU A 329 18.17 -9.31 -7.20
CA LEU A 329 19.00 -10.36 -7.77
C LEU A 329 20.43 -10.22 -7.24
N LEU A 330 20.83 -11.11 -6.32
CA LEU A 330 22.15 -11.13 -5.71
C LEU A 330 23.03 -12.18 -6.39
N VAL A 331 24.16 -11.73 -6.95
CA VAL A 331 25.17 -12.63 -7.52
C VAL A 331 26.29 -12.79 -6.51
N CYS A 332 26.40 -13.98 -5.91
CA CYS A 332 27.40 -14.27 -4.89
C CYS A 332 28.42 -15.32 -5.38
N ARG A 333 29.68 -15.17 -4.94
CA ARG A 333 30.76 -16.14 -5.15
C ARG A 333 31.05 -16.87 -3.83
N LYS A 334 30.98 -18.20 -3.82
CA LYS A 334 31.32 -19.00 -2.63
C LYS A 334 32.84 -19.03 -2.42
N LYS A 335 33.34 -18.66 -1.23
CA LYS A 335 34.73 -18.94 -0.80
C LYS A 335 34.86 -20.40 -0.36
N LYS A 336 35.98 -21.06 -0.68
CA LYS A 336 36.22 -22.49 -0.39
C LYS A 336 36.48 -22.80 1.10
N PHE A 337 36.70 -21.82 1.99
CA PHE A 337 37.18 -22.07 3.36
C PHE A 337 36.48 -21.29 4.50
N GLN A 338 35.28 -20.75 4.30
CA GLN A 338 34.48 -20.22 5.41
C GLN A 338 33.09 -20.88 5.39
N HIS A 339 32.88 -21.84 6.28
CA HIS A 339 31.57 -22.37 6.62
C HIS A 339 30.83 -21.37 7.52
N LYS A 340 30.22 -20.36 6.89
CA LYS A 340 28.98 -19.67 7.30
C LYS A 340 28.86 -18.40 6.46
N TYR A 341 27.71 -18.25 5.81
CA TYR A 341 27.35 -16.98 5.21
C TYR A 341 27.00 -16.00 6.34
N GLU A 342 27.87 -15.06 6.66
CA GLU A 342 27.51 -13.85 7.43
C GLU A 342 26.79 -12.82 6.53
N LEU A 343 25.85 -13.28 5.70
CA LEU A 343 24.86 -12.39 5.10
C LEU A 343 23.59 -12.28 5.97
N MET A 344 23.38 -13.25 6.87
CA MET A 344 22.29 -13.22 7.86
C MET A 344 22.40 -12.03 8.82
N ASN A 345 23.62 -11.55 9.12
CA ASN A 345 23.81 -10.45 10.08
C ASN A 345 23.65 -9.05 9.47
N VAL A 346 23.64 -8.92 8.14
CA VAL A 346 23.45 -7.63 7.46
C VAL A 346 22.00 -7.45 6.99
N LEU A 347 21.30 -8.56 6.73
CA LEU A 347 19.89 -8.60 6.40
C LEU A 347 19.18 -9.45 7.46
N ASN A 348 19.00 -8.88 8.67
CA ASN A 348 17.96 -9.38 9.57
C ASN A 348 16.61 -9.06 8.94
N VAL A 349 16.20 -9.90 7.99
CA VAL A 349 14.79 -10.08 7.66
C VAL A 349 14.29 -11.02 8.74
N GLU A 350 13.73 -10.46 9.80
CA GLU A 350 12.87 -11.23 10.70
C GLU A 350 11.75 -11.79 9.83
N THR A 351 11.85 -13.08 9.50
CA THR A 351 10.73 -13.86 8.99
C THR A 351 9.75 -13.93 10.15
N LEU A 352 8.71 -13.11 10.10
CA LEU A 352 7.52 -13.33 10.92
C LEU A 352 6.90 -14.64 10.44
N GLU A 353 6.89 -15.64 11.32
CA GLU A 353 6.08 -16.86 11.18
C GLU A 353 4.61 -16.55 10.91
#